data_AF-A0A8C6WF41-F1
#
_entry.id   AF-A0A8C6WF41-F1
#
_cell.length_a   1.000
_cell.length_b   1.000
_cell.length_c   1.000
_cell.angle_alpha   90.00
_cell.angle_beta   90.00
_cell.angle_gamma   90.00
#
_symmetry.space_group_name_H-M   'P 1'
#
loop_
_entity.id
_entity.type
_entity.pdbx_description
1 polymer ?
#
loop_
_entity_poly.entity_id
_entity_poly.type
_entity_poly.pdbx_seq_one_letter_code
_entity_poly.pdbx_strand_id
1 'polypeptide(L)'
;MPQNRTLTVDFNGGTTEVLYVVGTQLTINLYRYRPGSSCLMISQMPFLHMNKTTYVPYSIDISSDCLTEISLDVDADRDGVVEKNNPNKASWKWGPGGHGAILLVNCDCDSGKRPDNEKNYVDLKDMSQMVLRTVGPKELPKGHKLMLHMSAPDAAGARVYNKLHETKMYFTYFNLGVLLAEGYCLLMLDSGILAQETAYTKETIFYVEGVKFADKDFAGLVRIHVSLLQPGTRETPIYTDTVQFKMAPWIMTPNLQAPVKVYVCSTHDNAKFLDGMKTLVGTVGCELHVITETVNRGDRWIQDEMEFGYVHAPHKTFPVVLDSPRDRALDNFPYNELLGPDFGYVTFNPPRDEVNSLESFGNLEVSPPVTVNGKSYPLGRIIIGGAFPFQTDGRNMSSVTQNFLRSVPVLCGFRLLLASPHAAYKLFQGLQETGHGQAKFFEGHECLYVKITMYTDDTVTDVLFSQTCIDWNRDRLKNELELDEDDIVDIPVLFKSAEYKSFKTGKGAVSYYPDTVNMIVLGKNLGIAKPFGPKVDGKCAVEKEVVRLLEPLGLICNFIDDFTTYHLYLGDVHCGSNVRRKAFNFKWWEMEM
;
A
#
# COMPACT_ATOMS: atom_id res chain seq x y z
N MET A 1 -31.01 6.44 -8.30
CA MET A 1 -32.34 6.90 -8.79
C MET A 1 -32.10 7.91 -9.89
N PRO A 2 -33.00 8.05 -10.89
CA PRO A 2 -32.91 9.14 -11.85
C PRO A 2 -33.00 10.50 -11.13
N GLN A 3 -32.20 11.48 -11.56
CA GLN A 3 -32.26 12.83 -11.01
C GLN A 3 -33.57 13.48 -11.47
N ASN A 4 -34.30 14.14 -10.55
CA ASN A 4 -35.55 14.82 -10.85
C ASN A 4 -35.38 16.34 -10.74
N ARG A 5 -35.65 17.05 -11.83
CA ARG A 5 -35.63 18.53 -11.91
C ARG A 5 -37.05 19.04 -12.06
N THR A 6 -37.41 20.07 -11.28
CA THR A 6 -38.71 20.74 -11.42
C THR A 6 -38.57 22.01 -12.25
N LEU A 7 -39.19 22.03 -13.43
CA LEU A 7 -39.44 23.25 -14.20
C LEU A 7 -40.72 23.91 -13.68
N THR A 8 -40.75 25.23 -13.54
CA THR A 8 -42.01 25.98 -13.40
C THR A 8 -42.18 26.85 -14.64
N VAL A 9 -43.36 26.83 -15.25
CA VAL A 9 -43.68 27.65 -16.43
C VAL A 9 -44.71 28.71 -16.04
N ASP A 10 -44.36 29.98 -16.24
CA ASP A 10 -45.27 31.11 -16.01
C ASP A 10 -46.02 31.44 -17.32
N PHE A 11 -47.35 31.55 -17.25
CA PHE A 11 -48.25 31.68 -18.44
C PHE A 11 -48.29 33.09 -19.06
N ASN A 12 -47.12 33.68 -19.30
CA ASN A 12 -46.95 35.03 -19.86
C ASN A 12 -47.05 35.08 -21.40
N GLY A 13 -47.33 33.95 -22.06
CA GLY A 13 -47.54 33.87 -23.51
C GLY A 13 -46.27 33.76 -24.37
N GLY A 14 -45.10 33.57 -23.75
CA GLY A 14 -43.84 33.26 -24.44
C GLY A 14 -43.52 31.77 -24.48
N THR A 15 -42.50 31.40 -25.26
CA THR A 15 -41.90 30.05 -25.28
C THR A 15 -40.88 29.91 -24.15
N THR A 16 -40.83 28.72 -23.52
CA THR A 16 -39.83 28.39 -22.48
C THR A 16 -38.91 27.29 -23.00
N GLU A 17 -37.69 27.65 -23.40
CA GLU A 17 -36.66 26.70 -23.81
C GLU A 17 -36.03 26.02 -22.59
N VAL A 18 -35.81 24.69 -22.67
CA VAL A 18 -35.24 23.89 -21.58
C VAL A 18 -34.32 22.82 -22.14
N LEU A 19 -33.04 22.92 -21.79
CA LEU A 19 -32.07 21.83 -21.99
C LEU A 19 -32.43 20.66 -21.06
N TYR A 20 -32.66 19.48 -21.63
CA TYR A 20 -33.01 18.24 -20.93
C TYR A 20 -31.88 17.21 -21.05
N VAL A 21 -31.52 16.59 -19.93
CA VAL A 21 -30.49 15.55 -19.89
C VAL A 21 -31.15 14.16 -19.97
N VAL A 22 -30.73 13.36 -20.93
CA VAL A 22 -31.27 12.01 -21.18
C VAL A 22 -31.07 11.14 -19.94
N GLY A 23 -32.08 10.32 -19.60
CA GLY A 23 -32.09 9.49 -18.39
C GLY A 23 -32.50 10.22 -17.10
N THR A 24 -32.75 11.54 -17.14
CA THR A 24 -33.30 12.30 -16.01
C THR A 24 -34.82 12.39 -16.04
N GLN A 25 -35.44 12.73 -14.91
CA GLN A 25 -36.86 13.06 -14.84
C GLN A 25 -37.03 14.58 -14.84
N LEU A 26 -37.92 15.09 -15.70
CA LEU A 26 -38.35 16.49 -15.68
C LEU A 26 -39.80 16.57 -15.18
N THR A 27 -39.99 17.19 -14.02
CA THR A 27 -41.31 17.51 -13.47
C THR A 27 -41.71 18.91 -13.91
N ILE A 28 -42.76 19.06 -14.72
CA ILE A 28 -43.24 20.38 -15.17
C ILE A 28 -44.38 20.84 -14.26
N ASN A 29 -44.16 21.93 -13.51
CA ASN A 29 -45.15 22.58 -12.65
C ASN A 29 -45.85 23.71 -13.41
N LEU A 30 -47.18 23.66 -13.41
CA LEU A 30 -48.07 24.47 -14.23
C LEU A 30 -49.14 25.19 -13.37
N TYR A 31 -48.94 25.27 -12.05
CA TYR A 31 -49.91 25.88 -11.12
C TYR A 31 -49.81 27.41 -10.98
N ARG A 32 -48.79 28.07 -11.56
CA ARG A 32 -48.63 29.52 -11.44
C ARG A 32 -49.38 30.28 -12.55
N TYR A 33 -50.56 30.76 -12.17
CA TYR A 33 -51.32 31.83 -12.83
C TYR A 33 -52.07 31.52 -14.15
N ARG A 34 -53.29 31.00 -14.02
CA ARG A 34 -54.48 31.53 -14.73
C ARG A 34 -55.78 31.14 -14.00
N PRO A 35 -56.55 32.10 -13.45
CA PRO A 35 -57.89 31.80 -12.93
C PRO A 35 -58.82 31.33 -14.07
N GLY A 36 -59.60 30.28 -13.83
CA GLY A 36 -60.68 29.84 -14.75
C GLY A 36 -60.29 28.89 -15.88
N SER A 37 -59.08 28.31 -15.88
CA SER A 37 -58.70 27.23 -16.82
C SER A 37 -58.78 25.86 -16.15
N SER A 38 -59.43 24.88 -16.79
CA SER A 38 -59.75 23.58 -16.18
C SER A 38 -58.88 22.40 -16.65
N CYS A 39 -58.16 22.53 -17.77
CA CYS A 39 -57.40 21.44 -18.39
C CYS A 39 -56.15 21.94 -19.16
N LEU A 40 -55.31 20.99 -19.60
CA LEU A 40 -53.99 21.21 -20.23
C LEU A 40 -53.78 20.20 -21.38
N MET A 41 -53.22 20.63 -22.52
CA MET A 41 -52.63 19.77 -23.56
C MET A 41 -51.11 19.73 -23.46
N ILE A 42 -50.51 18.65 -23.97
CA ILE A 42 -49.08 18.53 -24.25
C ILE A 42 -48.93 17.80 -25.61
N SER A 43 -48.14 18.34 -26.52
CA SER A 43 -47.75 17.71 -27.78
C SER A 43 -46.66 16.67 -27.54
N GLN A 44 -46.95 15.39 -27.77
CA GLN A 44 -45.98 14.30 -27.54
C GLN A 44 -45.07 14.10 -28.75
N MET A 45 -43.75 14.27 -28.55
CA MET A 45 -42.74 13.82 -29.50
C MET A 45 -42.49 12.29 -29.34
N PRO A 46 -42.15 11.54 -30.41
CA PRO A 46 -42.08 10.07 -30.37
C PRO A 46 -41.11 9.47 -29.34
N PHE A 47 -40.12 10.24 -28.89
CA PHE A 47 -39.09 9.85 -27.93
C PHE A 47 -39.41 10.24 -26.47
N LEU A 48 -40.58 10.86 -26.20
CA LEU A 48 -40.96 11.32 -24.86
C LEU A 48 -41.99 10.38 -24.22
N HIS A 49 -41.68 9.83 -23.04
CA HIS A 49 -42.64 9.09 -22.21
C HIS A 49 -43.30 9.99 -21.17
N MET A 50 -44.63 9.92 -21.07
CA MET A 50 -45.45 10.73 -20.15
C MET A 50 -46.39 9.87 -19.33
N ASN A 51 -46.61 10.23 -18.05
CA ASN A 51 -47.42 9.45 -17.11
C ASN A 51 -48.87 9.92 -16.92
N LYS A 52 -49.31 11.03 -17.55
CA LYS A 52 -50.71 11.53 -17.55
C LYS A 52 -51.03 12.34 -18.82
N THR A 53 -52.31 12.37 -19.22
CA THR A 53 -52.78 13.04 -20.46
C THR A 53 -54.18 13.66 -20.28
N THR A 54 -54.38 14.89 -20.78
CA THR A 54 -55.71 15.50 -21.03
C THR A 54 -55.55 16.58 -22.14
N TYR A 55 -56.55 17.45 -22.38
CA TYR A 55 -56.56 18.49 -23.42
C TYR A 55 -57.12 19.81 -22.84
N VAL A 56 -56.70 21.07 -23.11
CA VAL A 56 -56.51 21.81 -24.39
C VAL A 56 -55.45 22.98 -24.19
N PRO A 57 -55.37 24.00 -25.08
CA PRO A 57 -54.30 24.24 -26.04
C PRO A 57 -53.05 24.97 -25.50
N TYR A 58 -51.95 24.24 -25.33
CA TYR A 58 -50.58 24.75 -25.43
C TYR A 58 -49.74 23.66 -26.12
N SER A 59 -48.79 24.03 -26.97
CA SER A 59 -47.76 23.08 -27.41
C SER A 59 -46.56 23.15 -26.46
N ILE A 60 -45.93 21.99 -26.23
CA ILE A 60 -44.60 21.91 -25.61
C ILE A 60 -43.71 21.27 -26.67
N ASP A 61 -43.12 22.11 -27.51
CA ASP A 61 -42.29 21.66 -28.61
C ASP A 61 -40.86 21.41 -28.11
N ILE A 62 -40.56 20.15 -27.80
CA ILE A 62 -39.23 19.70 -27.40
C ILE A 62 -38.43 19.38 -28.68
N SER A 63 -37.56 20.31 -29.11
CA SER A 63 -36.63 20.01 -30.20
C SER A 63 -35.60 18.95 -29.78
N SER A 64 -35.12 18.17 -30.75
CA SER A 64 -33.92 17.34 -30.60
C SER A 64 -32.70 18.17 -30.19
N ASP A 65 -32.64 19.44 -30.58
CA ASP A 65 -31.54 20.37 -30.25
C ASP A 65 -31.48 20.72 -28.75
N CYS A 66 -32.53 20.39 -27.99
CA CYS A 66 -32.63 20.59 -26.55
C CYS A 66 -32.32 19.32 -25.73
N LEU A 67 -31.95 18.22 -26.38
CA LEU A 67 -31.54 16.96 -25.74
C LEU A 67 -30.02 16.91 -25.58
N THR A 68 -29.52 16.51 -24.42
CA THR A 68 -28.10 16.15 -24.25
C THR A 68 -27.93 14.89 -23.41
N GLU A 69 -27.01 14.02 -23.82
CA GLU A 69 -26.37 13.04 -22.96
C GLU A 69 -25.09 13.66 -22.41
N ILE A 70 -24.84 13.44 -21.12
CA ILE A 70 -23.61 13.81 -20.42
C ILE A 70 -23.27 12.61 -19.54
N SER A 71 -22.06 12.08 -19.67
CA SER A 71 -21.55 11.03 -18.78
C SER A 71 -20.11 11.29 -18.43
N LEU A 72 -19.81 11.24 -17.13
CA LEU A 72 -18.45 11.19 -16.60
C LEU A 72 -18.15 9.72 -16.30
N ASP A 73 -17.21 9.14 -17.03
CA ASP A 73 -16.93 7.70 -17.00
C ASP A 73 -15.51 7.42 -16.51
N VAL A 74 -15.33 6.26 -15.87
CA VAL A 74 -14.07 5.73 -15.31
C VAL A 74 -14.13 4.21 -15.38
N ASP A 75 -12.96 3.56 -15.48
CA ASP A 75 -12.75 2.10 -15.38
C ASP A 75 -13.33 1.57 -14.05
N ALA A 76 -14.60 1.15 -14.06
CA ALA A 76 -15.35 0.80 -12.85
C ALA A 76 -15.73 -0.69 -12.76
N ASP A 77 -15.53 -1.48 -13.81
CA ASP A 77 -15.48 -2.94 -13.75
C ASP A 77 -14.04 -3.51 -13.62
N ARG A 78 -13.02 -2.64 -13.76
CA ARG A 78 -11.60 -2.89 -13.43
C ARG A 78 -10.85 -3.74 -14.45
N ASP A 79 -11.24 -3.67 -15.72
CA ASP A 79 -10.53 -4.35 -16.83
C ASP A 79 -9.34 -3.54 -17.40
N GLY A 80 -9.24 -2.24 -17.05
CA GLY A 80 -8.21 -1.32 -17.52
C GLY A 80 -8.66 -0.39 -18.66
N VAL A 81 -9.91 -0.46 -19.08
CA VAL A 81 -10.53 0.40 -20.11
C VAL A 81 -11.66 1.23 -19.51
N VAL A 82 -11.75 2.51 -19.86
CA VAL A 82 -12.87 3.36 -19.41
C VAL A 82 -14.14 3.03 -20.20
N GLU A 83 -14.98 2.16 -19.65
CA GLU A 83 -16.27 1.73 -20.19
C GLU A 83 -17.28 2.89 -20.23
N LYS A 84 -18.46 2.67 -20.82
CA LYS A 84 -19.48 3.72 -21.04
C LYS A 84 -20.60 3.65 -20.02
N ASN A 85 -20.71 4.70 -19.19
CA ASN A 85 -21.78 4.93 -18.24
C ASN A 85 -22.13 3.70 -17.36
N ASN A 86 -21.11 3.07 -16.75
CA ASN A 86 -21.33 1.96 -15.82
C ASN A 86 -22.27 2.42 -14.68
N PRO A 87 -23.40 1.72 -14.42
CA PRO A 87 -24.41 2.14 -13.45
C PRO A 87 -23.89 2.22 -12.02
N ASN A 88 -22.73 1.62 -11.73
CA ASN A 88 -22.11 1.58 -10.40
C ASN A 88 -21.00 2.63 -10.19
N LYS A 89 -20.58 3.36 -11.24
CA LYS A 89 -19.39 4.24 -11.26
C LYS A 89 -19.32 5.31 -10.16
N ALA A 90 -20.47 5.71 -9.62
CA ALA A 90 -20.59 6.66 -8.51
C ALA A 90 -20.32 6.05 -7.12
N SER A 91 -19.89 4.79 -7.03
CA SER A 91 -19.77 4.02 -5.79
C SER A 91 -18.62 3.02 -5.83
N TRP A 92 -18.27 2.43 -4.68
CA TRP A 92 -17.26 1.39 -4.55
C TRP A 92 -17.84 0.17 -3.84
N LYS A 93 -17.48 -1.01 -4.34
CA LYS A 93 -17.80 -2.31 -3.73
C LYS A 93 -16.60 -3.23 -3.80
N TRP A 94 -16.30 -3.88 -2.68
CA TRP A 94 -15.25 -4.89 -2.52
C TRP A 94 -15.68 -6.27 -3.07
N GLY A 95 -14.73 -7.20 -3.18
CA GLY A 95 -14.95 -8.58 -3.61
C GLY A 95 -14.81 -8.81 -5.13
N PRO A 96 -14.84 -10.07 -5.60
CA PRO A 96 -14.70 -10.39 -7.03
C PRO A 96 -15.89 -9.93 -7.87
N GLY A 97 -17.09 -9.89 -7.27
CA GLY A 97 -18.26 -9.19 -7.81
C GLY A 97 -18.35 -7.72 -7.36
N GLY A 98 -17.22 -7.08 -7.13
CA GLY A 98 -17.08 -5.68 -6.73
C GLY A 98 -17.12 -4.71 -7.93
N HIS A 99 -17.00 -3.42 -7.65
CA HIS A 99 -17.07 -2.36 -8.66
C HIS A 99 -16.51 -1.02 -8.15
N GLY A 100 -16.31 -0.07 -9.06
CA GLY A 100 -15.77 1.26 -8.80
C GLY A 100 -14.28 1.36 -9.12
N ALA A 101 -13.85 2.56 -9.51
CA ALA A 101 -12.54 2.79 -10.08
C ALA A 101 -11.42 2.84 -9.05
N ILE A 102 -10.21 2.54 -9.50
CA ILE A 102 -8.99 2.53 -8.69
C ILE A 102 -8.11 3.71 -9.09
N LEU A 103 -7.41 4.29 -8.10
CA LEU A 103 -6.45 5.37 -8.29
C LEU A 103 -5.12 5.01 -7.63
N LEU A 104 -4.02 5.20 -8.34
CA LEU A 104 -2.66 5.06 -7.78
C LEU A 104 -2.24 6.37 -7.11
N VAL A 105 -1.47 6.26 -6.01
CA VAL A 105 -0.74 7.41 -5.46
C VAL A 105 0.52 7.58 -6.30
N ASN A 106 0.68 8.74 -6.94
CA ASN A 106 1.77 8.99 -7.89
C ASN A 106 3.09 9.32 -7.16
N CYS A 107 3.60 8.35 -6.40
CA CYS A 107 4.67 8.54 -5.42
C CYS A 107 6.07 8.16 -5.92
N ASP A 108 6.22 7.82 -7.20
CA ASP A 108 7.51 7.60 -7.85
C ASP A 108 8.06 8.88 -8.50
N CYS A 109 9.11 8.77 -9.32
CA CYS A 109 9.82 9.93 -9.86
C CYS A 109 10.28 9.72 -11.31
N ASP A 110 9.38 9.93 -12.26
CA ASP A 110 9.66 9.82 -13.69
C ASP A 110 10.58 10.97 -14.19
N SER A 111 10.64 12.09 -13.45
CA SER A 111 11.48 13.25 -13.79
C SER A 111 12.01 14.03 -12.57
N GLY A 112 13.34 14.16 -12.45
CA GLY A 112 14.00 14.90 -11.37
C GLY A 112 14.42 14.02 -10.19
N LYS A 113 14.14 14.46 -8.95
CA LYS A 113 14.48 13.72 -7.71
C LYS A 113 13.57 14.09 -6.52
N ARG A 114 12.26 13.83 -6.67
CA ARG A 114 11.17 14.03 -5.70
C ARG A 114 9.95 13.21 -6.13
N PRO A 115 9.02 12.81 -5.25
CA PRO A 115 7.77 12.19 -5.68
C PRO A 115 6.94 13.10 -6.62
N ASP A 116 6.27 12.53 -7.63
CA ASP A 116 5.55 13.30 -8.66
C ASP A 116 4.21 13.91 -8.19
N ASN A 117 3.53 13.25 -7.24
CA ASN A 117 2.41 13.80 -6.45
C ASN A 117 2.79 15.09 -5.69
N GLU A 118 4.09 15.35 -5.46
CA GLU A 118 4.59 16.59 -4.84
C GLU A 118 5.06 17.66 -5.85
N LYS A 119 5.03 17.37 -7.15
CA LYS A 119 5.44 18.27 -8.25
C LYS A 119 4.24 18.80 -9.03
N ASN A 120 4.50 19.77 -9.91
CA ASN A 120 3.62 20.09 -11.04
C ASN A 120 4.16 19.41 -12.32
N TYR A 121 4.51 18.14 -12.22
CA TYR A 121 4.85 17.26 -13.36
C TYR A 121 3.63 16.37 -13.66
N VAL A 122 3.60 15.79 -14.86
CA VAL A 122 2.50 14.94 -15.32
C VAL A 122 3.10 13.75 -16.06
N ASP A 123 3.15 12.59 -15.41
CA ASP A 123 3.14 11.33 -16.15
C ASP A 123 1.69 10.86 -16.37
N LEU A 124 1.43 10.18 -17.48
CA LEU A 124 0.10 9.75 -17.92
C LEU A 124 -0.10 8.23 -17.86
N LYS A 125 0.89 7.47 -17.37
CA LYS A 125 0.90 6.01 -17.22
C LYS A 125 0.48 5.61 -15.80
N ASP A 126 0.86 6.39 -14.79
CA ASP A 126 0.40 6.25 -13.39
C ASP A 126 -1.00 6.82 -13.16
N MET A 127 -1.42 7.73 -14.03
CA MET A 127 -2.72 8.37 -13.94
C MET A 127 -3.85 7.50 -14.48
N SER A 128 -4.89 7.35 -13.67
CA SER A 128 -6.13 6.68 -14.06
C SER A 128 -6.94 7.59 -14.98
N GLN A 129 -7.42 7.05 -16.11
CA GLN A 129 -8.21 7.82 -17.06
C GLN A 129 -9.64 8.02 -16.56
N MET A 130 -10.17 9.21 -16.82
CA MET A 130 -11.56 9.60 -16.59
C MET A 130 -12.05 10.32 -17.85
N VAL A 131 -13.19 9.93 -18.40
CA VAL A 131 -13.63 10.41 -19.72
C VAL A 131 -15.01 11.04 -19.61
N LEU A 132 -15.10 12.33 -19.95
CA LEU A 132 -16.38 13.02 -20.13
C LEU A 132 -16.85 12.81 -21.56
N ARG A 133 -18.03 12.21 -21.72
CA ARG A 133 -18.66 11.93 -23.01
C ARG A 133 -19.96 12.72 -23.12
N THR A 134 -20.20 13.33 -24.29
CA THR A 134 -21.43 14.08 -24.55
C THR A 134 -22.00 13.79 -25.94
N VAL A 135 -23.33 13.85 -26.03
CA VAL A 135 -24.10 13.77 -27.28
C VAL A 135 -25.21 14.82 -27.19
N GLY A 136 -25.51 15.55 -28.26
CA GLY A 136 -26.50 16.62 -28.23
C GLY A 136 -26.28 17.66 -29.34
N PRO A 137 -26.68 18.93 -29.15
CA PRO A 137 -26.39 20.01 -30.09
C PRO A 137 -24.88 20.25 -30.27
N LYS A 138 -24.49 21.04 -31.28
CA LYS A 138 -23.07 21.39 -31.54
C LYS A 138 -22.43 22.20 -30.40
N GLU A 139 -23.21 23.05 -29.76
CA GLU A 139 -22.82 23.98 -28.69
C GLU A 139 -23.96 24.02 -27.66
N LEU A 140 -23.64 24.29 -26.38
CA LEU A 140 -24.65 24.43 -25.34
C LEU A 140 -25.50 25.71 -25.54
N PRO A 141 -26.80 25.70 -25.19
CA PRO A 141 -27.64 26.90 -25.23
C PRO A 141 -27.04 28.04 -24.39
N LYS A 142 -27.01 29.25 -24.96
CA LYS A 142 -26.27 30.42 -24.47
C LYS A 142 -26.24 30.56 -22.94
N GLY A 143 -25.04 30.49 -22.36
CA GLY A 143 -24.79 30.66 -20.92
C GLY A 143 -24.90 29.38 -20.08
N HIS A 144 -25.29 28.24 -20.66
CA HIS A 144 -25.07 26.94 -20.03
C HIS A 144 -23.61 26.51 -20.22
N LYS A 145 -23.07 25.80 -19.24
CA LYS A 145 -21.70 25.27 -19.26
C LYS A 145 -21.57 23.97 -18.47
N LEU A 146 -20.49 23.22 -18.72
CA LEU A 146 -20.09 22.10 -17.88
C LEU A 146 -19.02 22.55 -16.88
N MET A 147 -19.25 22.26 -15.61
CA MET A 147 -18.32 22.51 -14.51
C MET A 147 -17.83 21.17 -13.96
N LEU A 148 -16.54 20.88 -14.06
CA LEU A 148 -15.93 19.77 -13.36
C LEU A 148 -15.61 20.25 -11.93
N HIS A 149 -15.88 19.45 -10.89
CA HIS A 149 -15.62 19.85 -9.50
C HIS A 149 -15.44 18.67 -8.54
N MET A 150 -14.90 18.98 -7.37
CA MET A 150 -14.64 18.05 -6.25
C MET A 150 -14.81 18.80 -4.91
N SER A 151 -15.07 18.08 -3.82
CA SER A 151 -15.10 18.72 -2.50
C SER A 151 -13.67 18.99 -1.98
N ALA A 152 -13.48 19.93 -1.06
CA ALA A 152 -12.14 20.19 -0.50
C ALA A 152 -11.50 18.95 0.19
N PRO A 153 -12.25 18.07 0.89
CA PRO A 153 -11.74 16.77 1.31
C PRO A 153 -11.30 15.83 0.18
N ASP A 154 -12.05 15.78 -0.93
CA ASP A 154 -11.68 14.98 -2.12
C ASP A 154 -10.40 15.54 -2.79
N ALA A 155 -10.32 16.88 -2.89
CA ALA A 155 -9.18 17.62 -3.45
C ALA A 155 -7.89 17.53 -2.62
N ALA A 156 -8.00 17.15 -1.34
CA ALA A 156 -6.87 16.80 -0.50
C ALA A 156 -6.43 15.34 -0.68
N GLY A 157 -7.03 14.59 -1.62
CA GLY A 157 -6.73 13.20 -1.94
C GLY A 157 -6.36 12.93 -3.40
N ALA A 158 -6.74 13.80 -4.35
CA ALA A 158 -6.45 13.62 -5.77
C ALA A 158 -6.24 14.94 -6.53
N ARG A 159 -5.55 14.87 -7.69
CA ARG A 159 -5.47 15.95 -8.70
C ARG A 159 -6.01 15.47 -10.04
N VAL A 160 -6.53 16.39 -10.86
CA VAL A 160 -7.12 16.08 -12.18
C VAL A 160 -6.51 16.97 -13.26
N TYR A 161 -6.11 16.35 -14.36
CA TYR A 161 -5.52 17.00 -15.54
C TYR A 161 -6.36 16.73 -16.78
N ASN A 162 -6.35 17.65 -17.75
CA ASN A 162 -6.96 17.50 -19.08
C ASN A 162 -5.86 17.58 -20.14
N LYS A 163 -5.77 16.58 -21.01
CA LYS A 163 -4.76 16.55 -22.09
C LYS A 163 -5.27 17.34 -23.30
N LEU A 164 -4.78 18.57 -23.47
CA LEU A 164 -5.11 19.39 -24.63
C LEU A 164 -4.49 18.80 -25.89
N HIS A 165 -5.32 18.59 -26.92
CA HIS A 165 -4.84 18.35 -28.29
C HIS A 165 -4.11 19.59 -28.84
N GLU A 166 -3.24 19.36 -29.83
CA GLU A 166 -2.27 20.35 -30.35
C GLU A 166 -2.90 21.66 -30.83
N THR A 167 -3.05 22.62 -29.91
CA THR A 167 -3.48 23.99 -30.21
C THR A 167 -2.49 24.97 -29.57
N LYS A 168 -1.86 25.80 -30.41
CA LYS A 168 -0.89 26.81 -29.98
C LYS A 168 -1.59 27.89 -29.14
N MET A 169 -1.57 27.76 -27.81
CA MET A 169 -1.94 28.85 -26.94
C MET A 169 -0.82 29.89 -26.85
N TYR A 170 -1.20 31.16 -26.89
CA TYR A 170 -0.32 32.29 -26.63
C TYR A 170 -0.26 32.57 -25.12
N PHE A 171 0.94 32.85 -24.61
CA PHE A 171 1.12 33.22 -23.21
C PHE A 171 0.57 34.63 -22.93
N THR A 172 -0.41 34.74 -22.04
CA THR A 172 -0.71 35.97 -21.29
C THR A 172 -0.42 35.74 -19.82
N TYR A 173 0.41 36.59 -19.23
CA TYR A 173 0.91 36.43 -17.86
C TYR A 173 -0.20 36.55 -16.81
N PHE A 174 -0.56 35.42 -16.20
CA PHE A 174 -0.98 35.36 -14.80
C PHE A 174 0.03 34.50 -14.04
N ASN A 175 0.29 34.85 -12.78
CA ASN A 175 1.33 34.21 -11.96
C ASN A 175 0.90 32.83 -11.44
N LEU A 176 1.03 31.79 -12.27
CA LEU A 176 1.15 30.37 -11.88
C LEU A 176 1.48 29.51 -13.12
N GLY A 177 2.74 29.59 -13.58
CA GLY A 177 3.20 28.85 -14.76
C GLY A 177 3.51 27.39 -14.45
N VAL A 178 2.67 26.46 -14.90
CA VAL A 178 2.97 25.01 -14.94
C VAL A 178 3.88 24.73 -16.14
N LEU A 179 4.96 23.98 -15.92
CA LEU A 179 5.86 23.52 -16.98
C LEU A 179 5.37 22.15 -17.50
N LEU A 180 5.47 21.92 -18.82
CA LEU A 180 4.79 20.81 -19.48
C LEU A 180 5.78 19.92 -20.24
N ALA A 181 5.58 18.61 -20.14
CA ALA A 181 6.28 17.58 -20.92
C ALA A 181 5.23 16.71 -21.66
N GLU A 182 5.56 16.28 -22.89
CA GLU A 182 4.80 15.34 -23.74
C GLU A 182 3.27 15.56 -23.87
N GLY A 183 2.93 16.78 -24.29
CA GLY A 183 1.56 17.22 -24.57
C GLY A 183 1.05 18.22 -23.54
N TYR A 184 0.22 19.17 -23.97
CA TYR A 184 -0.19 20.28 -23.13
C TYR A 184 -1.26 19.85 -22.11
N CYS A 185 -0.82 19.31 -20.96
CA CYS A 185 -1.73 18.84 -19.91
C CYS A 185 -2.08 19.99 -18.94
N LEU A 186 -3.33 20.44 -18.97
CA LEU A 186 -3.83 21.50 -18.09
C LEU A 186 -4.28 20.91 -16.75
N LEU A 187 -3.78 21.42 -15.63
CA LEU A 187 -4.34 21.15 -14.30
C LEU A 187 -5.78 21.71 -14.25
N MET A 188 -6.75 20.84 -13.97
CA MET A 188 -8.17 21.17 -13.92
C MET A 188 -8.68 21.29 -12.49
N LEU A 189 -8.25 20.40 -11.59
CA LEU A 189 -8.69 20.36 -10.20
C LEU A 189 -7.56 19.95 -9.25
N ASP A 190 -7.46 20.65 -8.12
CA ASP A 190 -6.61 20.32 -6.98
C ASP A 190 -7.12 21.01 -5.70
N SER A 191 -6.36 20.95 -4.60
CA SER A 191 -6.72 21.62 -3.34
C SER A 191 -6.88 23.15 -3.41
N GLY A 192 -6.35 23.83 -4.45
CA GLY A 192 -6.58 25.25 -4.73
C GLY A 192 -7.68 25.51 -5.75
N ILE A 193 -7.90 24.59 -6.70
CA ILE A 193 -8.88 24.68 -7.79
C ILE A 193 -9.96 23.60 -7.57
N LEU A 194 -10.98 23.91 -6.76
CA LEU A 194 -12.04 22.96 -6.44
C LEU A 194 -13.11 22.78 -7.55
N ALA A 195 -13.16 23.70 -8.51
CA ALA A 195 -14.09 23.66 -9.64
C ALA A 195 -13.52 24.42 -10.86
N GLN A 196 -13.62 23.84 -12.06
CA GLN A 196 -13.23 24.49 -13.30
C GLN A 196 -14.15 24.12 -14.48
N GLU A 197 -14.41 25.10 -15.35
CA GLU A 197 -15.22 24.92 -16.56
C GLU A 197 -14.49 23.99 -17.55
N THR A 198 -15.24 23.07 -18.17
CA THR A 198 -14.70 22.08 -19.11
C THR A 198 -15.42 22.12 -20.46
N ALA A 199 -14.70 21.75 -21.51
CA ALA A 199 -15.19 21.77 -22.88
C ALA A 199 -16.40 20.82 -23.06
N TYR A 200 -17.47 21.36 -23.65
CA TYR A 200 -18.57 20.57 -24.19
C TYR A 200 -18.18 20.04 -25.57
N THR A 201 -17.48 18.91 -25.57
CA THR A 201 -17.05 18.17 -26.75
C THR A 201 -17.46 16.71 -26.62
N LYS A 202 -17.64 16.02 -27.76
CA LYS A 202 -18.13 14.63 -27.84
C LYS A 202 -17.43 13.70 -26.84
N GLU A 203 -16.12 13.86 -26.68
CA GLU A 203 -15.29 13.12 -25.76
C GLU A 203 -14.16 14.04 -25.27
N THR A 204 -13.92 14.06 -23.97
CA THR A 204 -12.88 14.86 -23.30
C THR A 204 -12.17 13.94 -22.29
N ILE A 205 -10.86 13.74 -22.46
CA ILE A 205 -10.07 12.81 -21.66
C ILE A 205 -9.36 13.56 -20.54
N PHE A 206 -9.62 13.13 -19.31
CA PHE A 206 -8.90 13.52 -18.11
C PHE A 206 -8.01 12.39 -17.60
N TYR A 207 -7.00 12.80 -16.85
CA TYR A 207 -6.06 11.95 -16.16
C TYR A 207 -6.08 12.33 -14.69
N VAL A 208 -6.19 11.34 -13.81
CA VAL A 208 -6.35 11.53 -12.36
C VAL A 208 -5.21 10.82 -11.64
N GLU A 209 -4.66 11.44 -10.60
CA GLU A 209 -3.69 10.82 -9.68
C GLU A 209 -4.13 10.95 -8.23
N GLY A 210 -3.70 10.01 -7.39
CA GLY A 210 -3.80 10.10 -5.94
C GLY A 210 -2.64 10.91 -5.36
N VAL A 211 -2.94 11.82 -4.45
CA VAL A 211 -1.95 12.68 -3.78
C VAL A 211 -1.38 11.99 -2.54
N LYS A 212 -2.17 11.13 -1.88
CA LYS A 212 -1.78 10.45 -0.63
C LYS A 212 -2.47 9.10 -0.47
N PHE A 213 -1.84 8.22 0.31
CA PHE A 213 -2.40 6.93 0.69
C PHE A 213 -3.59 7.07 1.64
N ALA A 214 -4.36 5.98 1.79
CA ALA A 214 -5.37 5.88 2.84
C ALA A 214 -4.71 5.82 4.23
N ASP A 215 -5.33 6.49 5.19
CA ASP A 215 -4.88 6.59 6.59
C ASP A 215 -6.11 6.86 7.49
N LYS A 216 -5.93 6.87 8.81
CA LYS A 216 -6.96 7.09 9.84
C LYS A 216 -7.98 8.18 9.51
N ASP A 217 -7.52 9.34 9.04
CA ASP A 217 -8.36 10.51 8.76
C ASP A 217 -8.74 10.65 7.26
N PHE A 218 -8.39 9.67 6.41
CA PHE A 218 -8.75 9.59 5.00
C PHE A 218 -8.92 8.14 4.53
N ALA A 219 -10.17 7.69 4.40
CA ALA A 219 -10.52 6.31 3.98
C ALA A 219 -10.12 5.94 2.53
N GLY A 220 -9.35 6.78 1.83
CA GLY A 220 -8.90 6.56 0.47
C GLY A 220 -10.02 6.59 -0.57
N LEU A 221 -11.16 7.24 -0.31
CA LEU A 221 -12.24 7.42 -1.28
C LEU A 221 -12.25 8.87 -1.75
N VAL A 222 -12.35 9.07 -3.07
CA VAL A 222 -12.43 10.39 -3.72
C VAL A 222 -13.59 10.40 -4.70
N ARG A 223 -14.36 11.49 -4.75
CA ARG A 223 -15.40 11.74 -5.75
C ARG A 223 -15.03 12.91 -6.65
N ILE A 224 -15.34 12.75 -7.93
CA ILE A 224 -15.25 13.80 -8.94
C ILE A 224 -16.61 13.90 -9.63
N HIS A 225 -17.04 15.14 -9.86
CA HIS A 225 -18.35 15.47 -10.37
C HIS A 225 -18.23 16.27 -11.67
N VAL A 226 -19.21 16.12 -12.57
CA VAL A 226 -19.46 17.09 -13.63
C VAL A 226 -20.89 17.60 -13.50
N SER A 227 -21.07 18.91 -13.41
CA SER A 227 -22.37 19.56 -13.34
C SER A 227 -22.65 20.39 -14.58
N LEU A 228 -23.81 20.17 -15.19
CA LEU A 228 -24.39 21.08 -16.17
C LEU A 228 -25.03 22.25 -15.43
N LEU A 229 -24.52 23.45 -15.64
CA LEU A 229 -25.03 24.67 -15.00
C LEU A 229 -25.96 25.43 -15.94
N GLN A 230 -27.09 25.88 -15.42
CA GLN A 230 -28.02 26.82 -16.07
C GLN A 230 -27.65 28.27 -15.68
N PRO A 231 -27.65 29.23 -16.63
CA PRO A 231 -27.41 30.64 -16.32
C PRO A 231 -28.57 31.27 -15.54
N GLY A 232 -28.24 32.27 -14.71
CA GLY A 232 -29.20 33.02 -13.91
C GLY A 232 -28.51 34.10 -13.07
N THR A 233 -29.22 34.67 -12.10
CA THR A 233 -28.62 35.58 -11.09
C THR A 233 -27.59 34.88 -10.20
N ARG A 234 -27.69 33.55 -10.11
CA ARG A 234 -26.62 32.63 -9.74
C ARG A 234 -26.69 31.43 -10.68
N GLU A 235 -25.55 30.92 -11.10
CA GLU A 235 -25.47 29.69 -11.89
C GLU A 235 -26.00 28.52 -11.03
N THR A 236 -26.86 27.69 -11.63
CA THR A 236 -27.58 26.63 -10.88
C THR A 236 -27.36 25.27 -11.54
N PRO A 237 -26.90 24.23 -10.82
CA PRO A 237 -26.77 22.89 -11.38
C PRO A 237 -28.13 22.30 -11.71
N ILE A 238 -28.31 21.87 -12.97
CA ILE A 238 -29.53 21.24 -13.47
C ILE A 238 -29.38 19.74 -13.76
N TYR A 239 -28.15 19.25 -13.72
CA TYR A 239 -27.77 17.84 -13.74
C TYR A 239 -26.34 17.72 -13.18
N THR A 240 -26.04 16.63 -12.46
CA THR A 240 -24.68 16.32 -11.98
C THR A 240 -24.39 14.83 -12.13
N ASP A 241 -23.41 14.45 -12.95
CA ASP A 241 -22.87 13.07 -12.93
C ASP A 241 -21.72 12.97 -11.91
N THR A 242 -21.39 11.75 -11.48
CA THR A 242 -20.41 11.50 -10.41
C THR A 242 -19.70 10.18 -10.58
N VAL A 243 -18.38 10.20 -10.43
CA VAL A 243 -17.53 9.00 -10.34
C VAL A 243 -16.86 8.92 -8.98
N GLN A 244 -16.58 7.71 -8.50
CA GLN A 244 -15.88 7.47 -7.24
C GLN A 244 -14.67 6.57 -7.44
N PHE A 245 -13.51 7.07 -7.02
CA PHE A 245 -12.24 6.36 -6.99
C PHE A 245 -11.93 5.83 -5.58
N LYS A 246 -11.21 4.70 -5.52
CA LYS A 246 -10.56 4.17 -4.32
C LYS A 246 -9.03 4.20 -4.53
N MET A 247 -8.30 4.81 -3.60
CA MET A 247 -6.84 4.76 -3.56
C MET A 247 -6.39 3.32 -3.37
N ALA A 248 -5.43 2.89 -4.20
CA ALA A 248 -4.71 1.65 -3.96
C ALA A 248 -3.96 1.73 -2.62
N PRO A 249 -4.04 0.70 -1.75
CA PRO A 249 -3.18 0.60 -0.59
C PRO A 249 -1.73 0.29 -1.04
N TRP A 250 -0.77 0.66 -0.20
CA TRP A 250 0.55 0.07 -0.21
C TRP A 250 0.47 -1.37 0.30
N ILE A 251 1.19 -2.32 -0.31
CA ILE A 251 1.06 -3.75 -0.02
C ILE A 251 2.45 -4.38 0.19
N MET A 252 2.73 -4.91 1.38
CA MET A 252 3.97 -5.64 1.71
C MET A 252 4.07 -7.00 0.98
N THR A 253 5.27 -7.58 0.97
CA THR A 253 5.49 -8.92 0.38
C THR A 253 6.13 -9.91 1.38
N PRO A 254 5.42 -10.99 1.80
CA PRO A 254 5.95 -11.93 2.78
C PRO A 254 7.12 -12.74 2.24
N ASN A 255 7.87 -13.34 3.16
CA ASN A 255 9.08 -14.12 2.87
C ASN A 255 8.90 -15.30 1.87
N LEU A 256 7.68 -15.74 1.57
CA LEU A 256 7.37 -16.71 0.51
C LEU A 256 7.20 -16.11 -0.90
N GLN A 257 6.98 -14.80 -1.05
CA GLN A 257 6.94 -14.17 -2.36
C GLN A 257 8.34 -14.25 -3.01
N ALA A 258 8.34 -14.60 -4.30
CA ALA A 258 9.58 -14.89 -5.03
C ALA A 258 10.53 -13.68 -5.00
N PRO A 259 11.81 -13.86 -4.61
CA PRO A 259 12.76 -12.77 -4.54
C PRO A 259 13.07 -12.21 -5.93
N VAL A 260 13.28 -10.91 -6.02
CA VAL A 260 13.70 -10.21 -7.25
C VAL A 260 15.09 -9.61 -7.07
N LYS A 261 15.31 -8.91 -5.95
CA LYS A 261 16.56 -8.21 -5.66
C LYS A 261 16.85 -8.21 -4.16
N VAL A 262 18.07 -8.57 -3.79
CA VAL A 262 18.59 -8.58 -2.41
C VAL A 262 19.49 -7.37 -2.23
N TYR A 263 19.37 -6.72 -1.08
CA TYR A 263 20.15 -5.56 -0.67
C TYR A 263 20.99 -5.94 0.56
N VAL A 264 22.26 -5.54 0.56
CA VAL A 264 23.17 -5.68 1.71
C VAL A 264 24.08 -4.46 1.81
N CYS A 265 24.45 -4.06 3.02
CA CYS A 265 25.50 -3.05 3.22
C CYS A 265 26.89 -3.70 3.17
N SER A 266 27.84 -3.05 2.50
CA SER A 266 29.27 -3.30 2.68
C SER A 266 29.80 -2.45 3.81
N THR A 267 30.58 -3.04 4.70
CA THR A 267 31.35 -2.36 5.74
C THR A 267 32.79 -2.90 5.76
N HIS A 268 33.73 -2.12 6.29
CA HIS A 268 35.17 -2.44 6.34
C HIS A 268 35.52 -3.80 6.99
N ASP A 269 34.61 -4.37 7.77
CA ASP A 269 34.74 -5.64 8.49
C ASP A 269 34.02 -6.83 7.82
N ASN A 270 33.04 -6.62 6.94
CA ASN A 270 32.05 -7.65 6.58
C ASN A 270 32.31 -8.46 5.29
N ALA A 271 33.53 -8.45 4.76
CA ALA A 271 33.86 -9.12 3.49
C ALA A 271 33.43 -10.60 3.41
N LYS A 272 33.62 -11.39 4.48
CA LYS A 272 33.17 -12.79 4.57
C LYS A 272 31.65 -12.95 4.42
N PHE A 273 30.89 -12.11 5.12
CA PHE A 273 29.43 -12.11 5.05
C PHE A 273 28.96 -11.81 3.62
N LEU A 274 29.57 -10.79 2.99
CA LEU A 274 29.29 -10.46 1.58
C LEU A 274 29.60 -11.63 0.64
N ASP A 275 30.65 -12.41 0.86
CA ASP A 275 30.96 -13.59 0.04
C ASP A 275 29.97 -14.74 0.25
N GLY A 276 29.48 -14.94 1.49
CA GLY A 276 28.35 -15.84 1.76
C GLY A 276 27.07 -15.40 1.05
N MET A 277 26.74 -14.11 1.12
CA MET A 277 25.55 -13.53 0.47
C MET A 277 25.65 -13.59 -1.07
N LYS A 278 26.83 -13.30 -1.66
CA LYS A 278 27.08 -13.50 -3.10
C LYS A 278 26.86 -14.95 -3.53
N THR A 279 27.36 -15.91 -2.73
CA THR A 279 27.23 -17.34 -3.02
C THR A 279 25.76 -17.80 -2.97
N LEU A 280 25.03 -17.40 -1.94
CA LEU A 280 23.60 -17.68 -1.79
C LEU A 280 22.77 -17.07 -2.93
N VAL A 281 22.93 -15.76 -3.17
CA VAL A 281 22.14 -15.05 -4.20
C VAL A 281 22.50 -15.53 -5.61
N GLY A 282 23.77 -15.81 -5.89
CA GLY A 282 24.21 -16.43 -7.14
C GLY A 282 23.65 -17.84 -7.37
N THR A 283 23.38 -18.60 -6.30
CA THR A 283 22.71 -19.91 -6.37
C THR A 283 21.22 -19.79 -6.70
N VAL A 284 20.57 -18.69 -6.29
CA VAL A 284 19.15 -18.39 -6.58
C VAL A 284 18.96 -17.73 -7.95
N GLY A 285 19.94 -16.96 -8.42
CA GLY A 285 19.88 -16.23 -9.69
C GLY A 285 19.08 -14.91 -9.63
N CYS A 286 18.85 -14.35 -8.43
CA CYS A 286 18.31 -13.00 -8.27
C CYS A 286 19.43 -11.94 -8.21
N GLU A 287 19.07 -10.65 -8.31
CA GLU A 287 20.04 -9.56 -8.30
C GLU A 287 20.56 -9.29 -6.87
N LEU A 288 21.88 -9.08 -6.70
CA LEU A 288 22.47 -8.59 -5.45
C LEU A 288 22.93 -7.14 -5.61
N HIS A 289 22.43 -6.25 -4.75
CA HIS A 289 22.87 -4.87 -4.64
C HIS A 289 23.65 -4.66 -3.34
N VAL A 290 24.92 -4.28 -3.47
CA VAL A 290 25.83 -4.02 -2.35
C VAL A 290 25.96 -2.52 -2.16
N ILE A 291 25.33 -1.99 -1.11
CA ILE A 291 25.36 -0.57 -0.74
C ILE A 291 26.74 -0.26 -0.12
N THR A 292 27.50 0.64 -0.71
CA THR A 292 28.88 0.95 -0.29
C THR A 292 28.95 1.85 0.95
N GLU A 293 30.08 1.85 1.67
CA GLU A 293 30.28 2.73 2.83
C GLU A 293 30.14 4.23 2.50
N THR A 294 30.35 4.64 1.25
CA THR A 294 30.10 6.02 0.79
C THR A 294 28.63 6.43 0.85
N VAL A 295 27.71 5.46 0.81
CA VAL A 295 26.26 5.67 0.84
C VAL A 295 25.70 5.31 2.23
N ASN A 296 26.03 4.12 2.75
CA ASN A 296 25.52 3.64 4.04
C ASN A 296 26.21 4.24 5.28
N ARG A 297 27.34 4.94 5.10
CA ARG A 297 28.09 5.66 6.15
C ARG A 297 28.45 4.80 7.38
N GLY A 298 28.58 3.49 7.20
CA GLY A 298 28.89 2.48 8.23
C GLY A 298 27.67 1.83 8.90
N ASP A 299 26.44 2.22 8.54
CA ASP A 299 25.21 1.56 9.03
C ASP A 299 24.93 0.31 8.21
N ARG A 300 24.97 -0.85 8.87
CA ARG A 300 24.87 -2.17 8.23
C ARG A 300 23.46 -2.76 8.21
N TRP A 301 22.48 -2.08 8.82
CA TRP A 301 21.17 -2.64 9.13
C TRP A 301 20.13 -2.25 8.09
N ILE A 302 20.25 -2.79 6.88
CA ILE A 302 19.39 -2.40 5.75
C ILE A 302 17.94 -2.94 5.86
N GLN A 303 17.66 -3.90 6.76
CA GLN A 303 16.29 -4.27 7.14
C GLN A 303 15.62 -3.22 8.05
N ASP A 304 16.41 -2.45 8.80
CA ASP A 304 15.85 -1.51 9.78
C ASP A 304 15.27 -0.24 9.12
N GLU A 305 15.90 0.26 8.06
CA GLU A 305 15.61 1.60 7.52
C GLU A 305 14.41 1.61 6.54
N MET A 306 14.09 0.49 5.91
CA MET A 306 13.13 0.48 4.80
C MET A 306 12.44 -0.88 4.60
N GLU A 307 11.24 -0.86 4.00
CA GLU A 307 10.44 -2.05 3.73
C GLU A 307 9.86 -2.02 2.30
N PHE A 308 9.86 -3.18 1.62
CA PHE A 308 9.47 -3.27 0.21
C PHE A 308 8.00 -3.70 0.04
N GLY A 309 7.17 -2.73 -0.32
CA GLY A 309 5.82 -2.99 -0.83
C GLY A 309 5.65 -2.64 -2.30
N TYR A 310 4.40 -2.59 -2.73
CA TYR A 310 3.97 -2.18 -4.08
C TYR A 310 2.58 -1.53 -4.06
N VAL A 311 2.21 -0.88 -5.16
CA VAL A 311 0.86 -0.40 -5.47
C VAL A 311 0.38 -0.99 -6.79
N HIS A 312 -0.95 -1.10 -6.96
CA HIS A 312 -1.55 -1.93 -8.01
C HIS A 312 -2.91 -1.35 -8.45
N ALA A 313 -3.07 -1.11 -9.75
CA ALA A 313 -4.33 -0.82 -10.43
C ALA A 313 -4.46 -1.68 -11.69
N PRO A 314 -5.62 -1.72 -12.37
CA PRO A 314 -5.78 -2.51 -13.59
C PRO A 314 -4.78 -2.13 -14.70
N HIS A 315 -4.43 -0.85 -14.81
CA HIS A 315 -3.55 -0.30 -15.84
C HIS A 315 -2.05 -0.32 -15.50
N LYS A 316 -1.65 -0.22 -14.22
CA LYS A 316 -0.22 -0.17 -13.82
C LYS A 316 0.03 -0.78 -12.43
N THR A 317 1.25 -1.24 -12.18
CA THR A 317 1.71 -1.80 -10.90
C THR A 317 3.20 -1.50 -10.74
N PHE A 318 3.60 -0.92 -9.62
CA PHE A 318 5.01 -0.58 -9.35
C PHE A 318 5.39 -0.79 -7.88
N PRO A 319 6.65 -1.17 -7.58
CA PRO A 319 7.16 -1.25 -6.21
C PRO A 319 7.17 0.13 -5.54
N VAL A 320 6.95 0.15 -4.23
CA VAL A 320 6.99 1.36 -3.41
C VAL A 320 7.76 1.05 -2.13
N VAL A 321 8.87 1.74 -1.90
CA VAL A 321 9.60 1.63 -0.64
C VAL A 321 8.89 2.46 0.43
N LEU A 322 8.62 1.81 1.57
CA LEU A 322 8.29 2.48 2.81
C LEU A 322 9.59 2.78 3.55
N ASP A 323 9.83 4.04 3.88
CA ASP A 323 11.00 4.54 4.59
C ASP A 323 10.69 4.73 6.08
N SER A 324 11.62 4.35 6.96
CA SER A 324 11.44 4.31 8.41
C SER A 324 11.87 5.64 9.05
N PRO A 325 11.12 6.18 10.03
CA PRO A 325 11.57 7.31 10.85
C PRO A 325 12.69 6.94 11.85
N ARG A 326 13.58 6.02 11.47
CA ARG A 326 14.77 5.59 12.22
C ARG A 326 15.92 6.60 12.07
N ASP A 327 15.93 7.39 11.00
CA ASP A 327 16.77 8.58 10.78
C ASP A 327 18.26 8.40 11.15
N ARG A 328 18.92 7.31 10.70
CA ARG A 328 20.37 7.09 10.99
C ARG A 328 21.26 7.36 9.77
N ALA A 329 22.16 6.43 9.47
CA ALA A 329 23.15 6.57 8.41
C ALA A 329 22.70 5.95 7.09
N LEU A 330 21.51 5.33 7.06
CA LEU A 330 20.82 4.90 5.86
C LEU A 330 19.65 5.83 5.46
N ASP A 331 19.21 6.79 6.29
CA ASP A 331 17.99 7.61 6.08
C ASP A 331 17.83 8.15 4.65
N ASN A 332 18.91 8.71 4.09
CA ASN A 332 18.89 9.27 2.75
C ASN A 332 18.90 8.20 1.62
N PHE A 333 19.03 6.90 1.90
CA PHE A 333 19.15 5.84 0.89
C PHE A 333 17.84 5.57 0.12
N PRO A 334 16.67 5.36 0.75
CA PRO A 334 15.45 5.07 0.01
C PRO A 334 15.04 6.25 -0.89
N TYR A 335 15.15 7.48 -0.40
CA TYR A 335 14.88 8.68 -1.17
C TYR A 335 15.92 8.96 -2.28
N ASN A 336 17.21 8.65 -2.08
CA ASN A 336 18.23 8.96 -3.09
C ASN A 336 18.54 7.85 -4.09
N GLU A 337 18.42 6.58 -3.72
CA GLU A 337 18.90 5.45 -4.52
C GLU A 337 17.79 4.50 -4.99
N LEU A 338 16.56 4.63 -4.45
CA LEU A 338 15.40 3.83 -4.88
C LEU A 338 14.31 4.64 -5.59
N LEU A 339 13.98 5.84 -5.10
CA LEU A 339 12.99 6.71 -5.74
C LEU A 339 13.40 7.08 -7.18
N GLY A 340 12.58 6.72 -8.16
CA GLY A 340 12.84 6.91 -9.58
C GLY A 340 11.66 6.46 -10.45
N PRO A 341 11.85 6.32 -11.78
CA PRO A 341 10.82 5.82 -12.69
C PRO A 341 10.35 4.41 -12.31
N ASP A 342 9.04 4.18 -12.24
CA ASP A 342 8.42 2.92 -11.80
C ASP A 342 8.89 2.45 -10.40
N PHE A 343 9.28 3.38 -9.51
CA PHE A 343 9.68 3.05 -8.14
C PHE A 343 9.30 4.14 -7.13
N GLY A 344 8.21 3.89 -6.40
CA GLY A 344 7.61 4.84 -5.47
C GLY A 344 8.31 4.94 -4.12
N TYR A 345 8.06 6.05 -3.43
CA TYR A 345 8.56 6.37 -2.10
C TYR A 345 7.42 6.81 -1.18
N VAL A 346 7.40 6.34 0.07
CA VAL A 346 6.51 6.84 1.12
C VAL A 346 7.24 6.80 2.48
N THR A 347 7.00 7.81 3.32
CA THR A 347 7.60 7.92 4.66
C THR A 347 6.58 8.51 5.64
N PHE A 348 6.78 8.29 6.93
CA PHE A 348 5.96 8.87 8.00
C PHE A 348 6.84 9.59 9.01
N ASN A 349 6.41 10.79 9.41
CA ASN A 349 7.15 11.66 10.33
C ASN A 349 6.40 11.76 11.68
N PRO A 350 6.49 10.75 12.57
CA PRO A 350 6.00 10.86 13.93
C PRO A 350 6.80 11.90 14.74
N PRO A 351 6.31 12.35 15.91
CA PRO A 351 7.09 13.16 16.83
C PRO A 351 8.42 12.47 17.20
N ARG A 352 9.52 13.23 17.22
CA ARG A 352 10.88 12.69 17.46
C ARG A 352 11.06 12.01 18.83
N ASP A 353 10.15 12.29 19.77
CA ASP A 353 10.07 11.67 21.10
C ASP A 353 9.21 10.39 21.13
N GLU A 354 8.42 10.11 20.09
CA GLU A 354 7.78 8.78 19.87
C GLU A 354 8.75 7.79 19.17
N VAL A 355 9.67 8.30 18.35
CA VAL A 355 10.66 7.48 17.62
C VAL A 355 11.50 6.64 18.59
N ASN A 356 11.46 5.33 18.40
CA ASN A 356 12.19 4.36 19.21
C ASN A 356 12.55 3.13 18.36
N SER A 357 13.28 2.16 18.91
CA SER A 357 13.78 1.02 18.11
C SER A 357 12.70 0.08 17.54
N LEU A 358 11.41 0.31 17.84
CA LEU A 358 10.29 -0.41 17.24
C LEU A 358 9.73 0.28 15.97
N GLU A 359 10.23 1.47 15.60
CA GLU A 359 10.03 2.03 14.25
C GLU A 359 10.91 1.34 13.19
N SER A 360 12.06 0.77 13.61
CA SER A 360 12.97 0.03 12.72
C SER A 360 12.23 -1.15 12.07
N PHE A 361 12.27 -1.30 10.76
CA PHE A 361 11.43 -2.28 10.05
C PHE A 361 11.90 -3.74 10.15
N GLY A 362 12.98 -4.04 10.87
CA GLY A 362 13.17 -5.36 11.50
C GLY A 362 12.07 -5.72 12.53
N ASN A 363 11.21 -4.76 12.90
CA ASN A 363 10.00 -4.93 13.71
C ASN A 363 8.69 -4.86 12.88
N LEU A 364 8.79 -4.77 11.55
CA LEU A 364 7.66 -4.71 10.62
C LEU A 364 7.71 -5.93 9.69
N GLU A 365 6.87 -6.92 9.97
CA GLU A 365 6.81 -8.16 9.22
C GLU A 365 5.42 -8.35 8.60
N VAL A 366 5.34 -9.26 7.64
CA VAL A 366 4.06 -9.69 7.09
C VAL A 366 4.06 -11.21 7.00
N SER A 367 3.12 -11.83 7.71
CA SER A 367 2.94 -13.28 7.57
C SER A 367 2.62 -13.63 6.12
N PRO A 368 2.93 -14.85 5.69
CA PRO A 368 2.26 -15.40 4.54
C PRO A 368 0.73 -15.42 4.82
N PRO A 369 -0.02 -15.41 3.74
CA PRO A 369 -2.15 -15.71 3.77
C PRO A 369 -2.61 -16.55 4.94
N VAL A 370 -3.87 -16.32 5.28
CA VAL A 370 -4.59 -17.10 6.28
C VAL A 370 -6.06 -17.10 5.94
N THR A 371 -6.78 -18.15 6.33
CA THR A 371 -8.23 -18.06 6.48
C THR A 371 -8.48 -18.26 7.97
N VAL A 372 -9.08 -17.26 8.61
CA VAL A 372 -9.18 -17.18 10.08
C VAL A 372 -10.64 -17.02 10.47
N ASN A 373 -11.18 -18.02 11.18
CA ASN A 373 -12.59 -18.20 11.49
C ASN A 373 -13.47 -18.08 10.22
N GLY A 374 -13.01 -18.64 9.10
CA GLY A 374 -13.69 -18.60 7.81
C GLY A 374 -13.54 -17.28 7.03
N LYS A 375 -12.97 -16.20 7.61
CA LYS A 375 -12.62 -15.01 6.84
C LYS A 375 -11.29 -15.24 6.11
N SER A 376 -11.32 -15.22 4.79
CA SER A 376 -10.10 -15.28 3.97
C SER A 376 -9.37 -13.94 3.98
N TYR A 377 -8.05 -14.00 4.10
CA TYR A 377 -7.15 -12.86 3.94
C TYR A 377 -6.25 -13.13 2.70
N PRO A 378 -6.19 -12.19 1.70
CA PRO A 378 -5.43 -12.35 0.43
C PRO A 378 -4.38 -11.32 -0.22
N LEU A 379 -3.48 -10.55 0.46
CA LEU A 379 -2.01 -10.25 0.13
C LEU A 379 -0.93 -10.07 1.34
N GLY A 380 -0.48 -11.09 2.14
CA GLY A 380 0.22 -11.00 3.48
C GLY A 380 -0.48 -11.51 4.80
N ARG A 381 -0.18 -10.97 6.01
CA ARG A 381 -1.00 -10.50 7.20
C ARG A 381 -0.03 -9.74 8.12
N ILE A 382 -0.16 -8.41 8.27
CA ILE A 382 0.89 -7.58 8.91
C ILE A 382 1.04 -7.92 10.39
N ILE A 383 2.30 -8.05 10.82
CA ILE A 383 2.75 -8.33 12.19
C ILE A 383 3.72 -7.22 12.59
N ILE A 384 3.49 -6.62 13.77
CA ILE A 384 4.40 -5.63 14.37
C ILE A 384 4.64 -5.98 15.84
N GLY A 385 5.87 -5.84 16.31
CA GLY A 385 6.22 -6.02 17.71
C GLY A 385 5.85 -4.80 18.57
N GLY A 386 5.45 -5.07 19.82
CA GLY A 386 5.07 -4.07 20.81
C GLY A 386 5.19 -4.64 22.23
N ALA A 387 4.95 -3.80 23.23
CA ALA A 387 4.97 -4.21 24.63
C ALA A 387 3.76 -5.09 25.00
N PHE A 388 3.86 -5.82 26.12
CA PHE A 388 2.70 -6.55 26.63
C PHE A 388 1.57 -5.56 27.01
N PRO A 389 0.28 -5.86 26.78
CA PRO A 389 -0.82 -4.91 26.95
C PRO A 389 -1.01 -4.31 28.36
N PHE A 390 -0.33 -4.87 29.37
CA PHE A 390 -0.35 -4.44 30.77
C PHE A 390 0.92 -3.68 31.22
N GLN A 391 1.88 -3.43 30.32
CA GLN A 391 3.11 -2.68 30.63
C GLN A 391 2.94 -1.17 30.39
N THR A 392 2.92 -0.38 31.46
CA THR A 392 2.86 1.10 31.42
C THR A 392 4.05 1.73 30.70
N ASP A 393 5.26 1.23 30.99
CA ASP A 393 6.52 1.80 30.52
C ASP A 393 7.05 1.14 29.26
N GLY A 394 6.19 0.38 28.57
CA GLY A 394 6.50 -0.31 27.33
C GLY A 394 7.04 0.58 26.21
N ARG A 395 7.57 -0.06 25.17
CA ARG A 395 7.79 0.55 23.85
C ARG A 395 6.76 -0.03 22.90
N ASN A 396 6.26 0.79 21.98
CA ASN A 396 5.44 0.35 20.86
C ASN A 396 5.90 1.09 19.61
N MET A 397 5.52 0.59 18.44
CA MET A 397 5.57 1.37 17.20
C MET A 397 4.63 2.59 17.32
N SER A 398 5.00 3.73 16.75
CA SER A 398 4.29 5.01 16.85
C SER A 398 2.86 4.92 16.32
N SER A 399 1.98 5.79 16.83
CA SER A 399 0.57 5.75 16.42
C SER A 399 0.38 6.12 14.94
N VAL A 400 1.28 6.94 14.39
CA VAL A 400 1.31 7.34 12.97
C VAL A 400 1.61 6.14 12.07
N THR A 401 2.75 5.48 12.28
CA THR A 401 3.17 4.31 11.48
C THR A 401 2.14 3.18 11.57
N GLN A 402 1.56 2.94 12.77
CA GLN A 402 0.49 1.94 12.94
C GLN A 402 -0.80 2.25 12.16
N ASN A 403 -1.19 3.52 11.99
CA ASN A 403 -2.45 3.86 11.33
C ASN A 403 -2.39 3.60 9.82
N PHE A 404 -1.26 3.91 9.19
CA PHE A 404 -1.01 3.56 7.79
C PHE A 404 -1.05 2.04 7.56
N LEU A 405 -0.29 1.28 8.34
CA LEU A 405 -0.15 -0.19 8.20
C LEU A 405 -1.48 -0.95 8.36
N ARG A 406 -2.45 -0.39 9.09
CA ARG A 406 -3.80 -0.97 9.23
C ARG A 406 -4.64 -0.93 7.93
N SER A 407 -4.15 -0.28 6.87
CA SER A 407 -4.84 -0.17 5.58
C SER A 407 -4.46 -1.27 4.56
N VAL A 408 -3.68 -2.30 4.96
CA VAL A 408 -3.04 -3.29 4.07
C VAL A 408 -3.68 -4.70 4.16
N PRO A 409 -4.02 -5.41 3.04
CA PRO A 409 -4.91 -6.60 3.10
C PRO A 409 -4.30 -7.93 2.47
N VAL A 410 -4.60 -9.22 2.89
CA VAL A 410 -3.48 -10.19 3.32
C VAL A 410 -3.42 -11.85 3.10
N LEU A 411 -2.74 -12.53 2.08
CA LEU A 411 -2.57 -13.98 1.52
C LEU A 411 -1.24 -14.94 1.91
N CYS A 412 -0.87 -17.11 2.60
CA CYS A 412 -1.23 -18.59 2.85
C CYS A 412 -0.31 -19.69 2.27
N GLY A 413 -0.32 -20.85 2.94
CA GLY A 413 0.50 -22.03 2.66
C GLY A 413 1.95 -21.86 3.11
N PHE A 414 2.26 -22.10 4.39
CA PHE A 414 3.60 -21.86 4.94
C PHE A 414 3.98 -22.76 6.13
N ARG A 415 5.16 -22.52 6.70
CA ARG A 415 5.57 -22.99 8.03
C ARG A 415 6.09 -21.81 8.83
N LEU A 416 5.66 -21.68 10.08
CA LEU A 416 6.13 -20.65 11.01
C LEU A 416 7.35 -21.18 11.76
N LEU A 417 8.50 -20.53 11.56
CA LEU A 417 9.71 -20.85 12.34
C LEU A 417 9.70 -20.01 13.61
N LEU A 418 9.80 -20.64 14.78
CA LEU A 418 9.94 -19.95 16.06
C LEU A 418 11.25 -20.31 16.74
N ALA A 419 11.92 -19.31 17.31
CA ALA A 419 13.07 -19.52 18.17
C ALA A 419 12.62 -20.29 19.43
N SER A 420 13.36 -21.31 19.86
CA SER A 420 12.92 -22.23 20.91
C SER A 420 14.03 -22.54 21.92
N PRO A 421 14.10 -21.76 23.01
CA PRO A 421 14.99 -22.01 24.14
C PRO A 421 14.88 -23.42 24.73
N HIS A 422 13.68 -24.00 24.77
CA HIS A 422 13.49 -25.38 25.24
C HIS A 422 14.04 -26.41 24.25
N ALA A 423 13.87 -26.22 22.94
CA ALA A 423 14.48 -27.11 21.95
C ALA A 423 16.02 -27.06 22.03
N ALA A 424 16.59 -25.86 22.19
CA ALA A 424 18.03 -25.68 22.38
C ALA A 424 18.55 -26.30 23.68
N TYR A 425 17.91 -26.03 24.82
CA TYR A 425 18.27 -26.63 26.11
C TYR A 425 18.24 -28.16 26.05
N LYS A 426 17.16 -28.74 25.47
CA LYS A 426 17.00 -30.19 25.29
C LYS A 426 18.07 -30.78 24.37
N LEU A 427 18.45 -30.09 23.30
CA LEU A 427 19.57 -30.49 22.43
C LEU A 427 20.88 -30.58 23.22
N PHE A 428 21.23 -29.54 23.99
CA PHE A 428 22.49 -29.51 24.74
C PHE A 428 22.51 -30.44 25.96
N GLN A 429 21.36 -30.67 26.61
CA GLN A 429 21.19 -31.72 27.61
C GLN A 429 21.47 -33.10 27.00
N GLY A 430 20.88 -33.41 25.84
CA GLY A 430 21.14 -34.68 25.13
C GLY A 430 22.61 -34.86 24.73
N LEU A 431 23.32 -33.77 24.38
CA LEU A 431 24.77 -33.81 24.17
C LEU A 431 25.56 -34.08 25.45
N GLN A 432 25.13 -33.56 26.60
CA GLN A 432 25.75 -33.87 27.89
C GLN A 432 25.54 -35.33 28.29
N GLU A 433 24.32 -35.85 28.14
CA GLU A 433 23.95 -37.24 28.44
C GLU A 433 24.67 -38.26 27.54
N THR A 434 24.94 -37.91 26.28
CA THR A 434 25.73 -38.72 25.34
C THR A 434 27.25 -38.56 25.49
N GLY A 435 27.72 -37.85 26.53
CA GLY A 435 29.13 -37.71 26.88
C GLY A 435 29.88 -36.55 26.20
N HIS A 436 29.21 -35.77 25.35
CA HIS A 436 29.78 -34.63 24.65
C HIS A 436 29.72 -33.31 25.45
N GLY A 437 29.37 -33.33 26.75
CA GLY A 437 29.24 -32.13 27.58
C GLY A 437 30.51 -31.25 27.73
N GLN A 438 31.69 -31.76 27.38
CA GLN A 438 32.93 -30.96 27.32
C GLN A 438 33.13 -30.21 25.98
N ALA A 439 32.23 -30.39 25.00
CA ALA A 439 32.25 -29.62 23.76
C ALA A 439 32.02 -28.12 24.03
N LYS A 440 32.62 -27.29 23.18
CA LYS A 440 32.67 -25.83 23.31
C LYS A 440 31.79 -25.14 22.27
N PHE A 441 31.11 -24.07 22.67
CA PHE A 441 30.63 -23.06 21.74
C PHE A 441 31.82 -22.25 21.18
N PHE A 442 31.62 -21.62 20.03
CA PHE A 442 32.52 -20.62 19.44
C PHE A 442 33.94 -21.14 19.15
N GLU A 443 34.08 -22.43 18.81
CA GLU A 443 35.38 -23.03 18.50
C GLU A 443 35.99 -22.42 17.21
N GLY A 444 37.01 -21.58 17.40
CA GLY A 444 37.61 -20.70 16.39
C GLY A 444 37.66 -19.22 16.82
N HIS A 445 36.92 -18.82 17.86
CA HIS A 445 36.83 -17.45 18.38
C HIS A 445 37.35 -17.42 19.84
N GLU A 446 38.68 -17.31 19.98
CA GLU A 446 39.39 -17.68 21.23
C GLU A 446 39.02 -16.86 22.48
N CYS A 447 38.47 -15.65 22.30
CA CYS A 447 38.12 -14.75 23.40
C CYS A 447 36.76 -15.03 24.06
N LEU A 448 35.96 -15.99 23.55
CA LEU A 448 34.56 -16.18 23.93
C LEU A 448 34.20 -17.64 24.31
N TYR A 449 35.19 -18.49 24.60
CA TYR A 449 34.97 -19.91 24.89
C TYR A 449 34.03 -20.19 26.07
N VAL A 450 32.90 -20.87 25.82
CA VAL A 450 32.01 -21.45 26.85
C VAL A 450 31.77 -22.95 26.56
N LYS A 451 31.65 -23.77 27.61
CA LYS A 451 31.38 -25.23 27.53
C LYS A 451 29.89 -25.52 27.72
N ILE A 452 29.42 -26.66 27.19
CA ILE A 452 28.07 -27.18 27.51
C ILE A 452 27.88 -27.36 29.04
N THR A 453 28.86 -27.86 29.80
CA THR A 453 28.74 -27.99 31.27
C THR A 453 28.72 -26.66 32.05
N MET A 454 28.33 -25.54 31.44
CA MET A 454 28.13 -24.24 32.10
C MET A 454 26.66 -23.76 32.05
N TYR A 455 25.70 -24.65 31.79
CA TYR A 455 24.28 -24.38 32.06
C TYR A 455 24.03 -24.24 33.56
N THR A 456 24.09 -23.01 34.06
CA THR A 456 23.76 -22.62 35.45
C THR A 456 22.27 -22.40 35.64
N ASP A 457 21.85 -22.24 36.90
CA ASP A 457 20.48 -21.83 37.28
C ASP A 457 20.06 -20.51 36.58
N ASP A 458 21.00 -19.58 36.37
CA ASP A 458 20.76 -18.35 35.59
C ASP A 458 20.38 -18.66 34.13
N THR A 459 21.02 -19.67 33.53
CA THR A 459 20.75 -20.05 32.14
C THR A 459 19.40 -20.76 32.01
N VAL A 460 19.01 -21.55 33.01
CA VAL A 460 17.65 -22.12 33.12
C VAL A 460 16.61 -21.00 33.29
N THR A 461 16.93 -19.96 34.07
CA THR A 461 16.07 -18.79 34.27
C THR A 461 15.86 -18.00 32.98
N ASP A 462 16.94 -17.73 32.23
CA ASP A 462 16.87 -17.04 30.93
C ASP A 462 16.13 -17.86 29.86
N VAL A 463 16.32 -19.19 29.85
CA VAL A 463 15.57 -20.12 28.97
C VAL A 463 14.07 -20.07 29.27
N LEU A 464 13.69 -20.18 30.54
CA LEU A 464 12.29 -20.18 30.98
C LEU A 464 11.61 -18.83 30.68
N PHE A 465 12.28 -17.71 31.02
CA PHE A 465 11.77 -16.37 30.73
C PHE A 465 11.56 -16.15 29.23
N SER A 466 12.60 -16.43 28.43
CA SER A 466 12.57 -16.18 26.98
C SER A 466 11.53 -17.07 26.29
N GLN A 467 11.42 -18.34 26.67
CA GLN A 467 10.34 -19.21 26.16
C GLN A 467 8.96 -18.68 26.55
N THR A 468 8.74 -18.26 27.81
CA THR A 468 7.42 -17.76 28.25
C THR A 468 6.96 -16.56 27.40
N CYS A 469 7.89 -15.68 26.99
CA CYS A 469 7.59 -14.59 26.06
C CYS A 469 7.31 -15.08 24.62
N ILE A 470 7.98 -16.14 24.17
CA ILE A 470 7.79 -16.72 22.84
C ILE A 470 6.47 -17.51 22.77
N ASP A 471 6.12 -18.29 23.78
CA ASP A 471 4.89 -19.09 23.84
C ASP A 471 3.65 -18.19 23.85
N TRP A 472 3.68 -17.05 24.54
CA TRP A 472 2.62 -16.03 24.45
C TRP A 472 2.42 -15.48 23.03
N ASN A 473 3.51 -15.40 22.25
CA ASN A 473 3.44 -15.05 20.83
C ASN A 473 3.03 -16.24 19.96
N ARG A 474 3.43 -17.49 20.28
CA ARG A 474 2.94 -18.73 19.64
C ARG A 474 1.42 -18.79 19.73
N ASP A 475 0.86 -18.64 20.92
CA ASP A 475 -0.59 -18.64 21.13
C ASP A 475 -1.30 -17.50 20.39
N ARG A 476 -0.75 -16.27 20.41
CA ARG A 476 -1.34 -15.16 19.64
C ARG A 476 -1.29 -15.39 18.13
N LEU A 477 -0.16 -15.87 17.61
CA LEU A 477 0.00 -16.14 16.18
C LEU A 477 -0.95 -17.26 15.76
N LYS A 478 -1.05 -18.37 16.51
CA LYS A 478 -2.04 -19.43 16.24
C LYS A 478 -3.48 -18.92 16.21
N ASN A 479 -3.88 -18.09 17.17
CA ASN A 479 -5.24 -17.53 17.22
C ASN A 479 -5.52 -16.50 16.12
N GLU A 480 -4.53 -15.67 15.75
CA GLU A 480 -4.68 -14.61 14.73
C GLU A 480 -4.42 -15.11 13.29
N LEU A 481 -3.81 -16.27 13.11
CA LEU A 481 -3.43 -16.84 11.81
C LEU A 481 -4.10 -18.20 11.52
N GLU A 482 -4.89 -18.74 12.46
CA GLU A 482 -5.47 -20.10 12.42
C GLU A 482 -4.42 -21.17 12.07
N LEU A 483 -3.37 -21.24 12.89
CA LEU A 483 -2.26 -22.20 12.75
C LEU A 483 -2.36 -23.32 13.78
N ASP A 484 -2.17 -24.56 13.32
CA ASP A 484 -1.97 -25.72 14.17
C ASP A 484 -0.49 -25.93 14.54
N GLU A 485 -0.20 -26.80 15.51
CA GLU A 485 1.18 -27.14 15.87
C GLU A 485 1.97 -27.75 14.71
N ASP A 486 1.31 -28.48 13.80
CA ASP A 486 1.95 -29.05 12.60
C ASP A 486 2.45 -27.98 11.62
N ASP A 487 1.97 -26.73 11.73
CA ASP A 487 2.44 -25.58 10.94
C ASP A 487 3.63 -24.84 11.58
N ILE A 488 4.03 -25.20 12.79
CA ILE A 488 5.09 -24.54 13.56
C ILE A 488 6.34 -25.43 13.64
N VAL A 489 7.52 -24.82 13.51
CA VAL A 489 8.80 -25.50 13.69
C VAL A 489 9.63 -24.77 14.74
N ASP A 490 9.83 -25.44 15.88
CA ASP A 490 10.72 -25.00 16.96
C ASP A 490 12.19 -25.12 16.54
N ILE A 491 12.83 -23.99 16.26
CA ILE A 491 14.24 -23.88 15.90
C ILE A 491 15.07 -23.69 17.19
N PRO A 492 16.12 -24.50 17.44
CA PRO A 492 16.93 -24.36 18.64
C PRO A 492 17.73 -23.05 18.63
N VAL A 493 17.34 -22.10 19.48
CA VAL A 493 18.01 -20.82 19.72
C VAL A 493 18.09 -20.59 21.24
N LEU A 494 19.21 -20.06 21.74
CA LEU A 494 19.31 -19.60 23.14
C LEU A 494 19.39 -18.07 23.20
N PHE A 495 18.81 -17.52 24.27
CA PHE A 495 18.93 -16.12 24.65
C PHE A 495 19.58 -16.00 26.03
N LYS A 496 20.04 -14.80 26.36
CA LYS A 496 20.56 -14.42 27.67
C LYS A 496 20.04 -13.04 28.08
N SER A 497 19.86 -12.84 29.38
CA SER A 497 19.74 -11.55 30.02
C SER A 497 20.95 -10.69 29.72
N ALA A 498 20.75 -9.47 29.22
CA ALA A 498 21.82 -8.49 29.04
C ALA A 498 21.36 -7.07 29.38
N GLU A 499 22.32 -6.24 29.81
CA GLU A 499 22.11 -4.83 30.11
C GLU A 499 22.79 -3.96 29.06
N TYR A 500 21.99 -3.13 28.37
CA TYR A 500 22.46 -2.22 27.32
C TYR A 500 21.76 -0.88 27.44
N LYS A 501 22.50 0.22 27.22
CA LYS A 501 21.96 1.60 27.26
C LYS A 501 20.88 1.89 26.22
N SER A 502 20.73 1.05 25.20
CA SER A 502 19.66 1.09 24.19
C SER A 502 18.33 0.51 24.69
N PHE A 503 18.30 -0.20 25.82
CA PHE A 503 17.08 -0.73 26.42
C PHE A 503 16.46 0.31 27.36
N LYS A 504 15.19 0.67 27.13
CA LYS A 504 14.43 1.65 27.95
C LYS A 504 14.36 1.26 29.44
N THR A 505 14.39 -0.04 29.71
CA THR A 505 14.39 -0.69 31.04
C THR A 505 15.79 -0.99 31.58
N GLY A 506 16.86 -0.62 30.87
CA GLY A 506 18.24 -1.01 31.16
C GLY A 506 18.57 -2.48 30.82
N LYS A 507 17.64 -3.40 31.06
CA LYS A 507 17.77 -4.85 30.82
C LYS A 507 16.81 -5.36 29.74
N GLY A 508 17.26 -6.35 28.96
CA GLY A 508 16.50 -7.07 27.94
C GLY A 508 17.12 -8.45 27.63
N ALA A 509 16.51 -9.19 26.69
CA ALA A 509 17.05 -10.44 26.17
C ALA A 509 17.84 -10.19 24.88
N VAL A 510 18.94 -10.92 24.69
CA VAL A 510 19.73 -10.95 23.44
C VAL A 510 20.09 -12.38 23.08
N SER A 511 20.30 -12.68 21.79
CA SER A 511 20.72 -14.01 21.35
C SER A 511 22.08 -14.40 21.98
N TYR A 512 22.21 -15.67 22.35
CA TYR A 512 23.41 -16.19 23.01
C TYR A 512 24.52 -16.48 21.99
N TYR A 513 24.12 -17.05 20.86
CA TYR A 513 24.84 -17.32 19.62
C TYR A 513 23.99 -16.83 18.44
N PRO A 514 24.52 -16.71 17.19
CA PRO A 514 23.78 -16.14 16.07
C PRO A 514 22.40 -16.76 15.86
N ASP A 515 21.36 -15.92 15.78
CA ASP A 515 19.99 -16.38 15.78
C ASP A 515 19.64 -17.02 14.43
N THR A 516 19.53 -18.35 14.42
CA THR A 516 19.22 -19.12 13.22
C THR A 516 17.80 -18.89 12.67
N VAL A 517 16.91 -18.19 13.40
CA VAL A 517 15.60 -17.75 12.88
C VAL A 517 15.70 -16.41 12.16
N ASN A 518 16.71 -15.59 12.47
CA ASN A 518 17.01 -14.33 11.79
C ASN A 518 17.71 -14.58 10.44
N MET A 519 17.05 -15.34 9.56
CA MET A 519 17.56 -15.81 8.27
C MET A 519 16.97 -15.04 7.08
N ILE A 520 17.72 -14.94 5.97
CA ILE A 520 17.18 -14.47 4.69
C ILE A 520 16.54 -15.62 3.90
N VAL A 521 15.28 -15.45 3.48
CA VAL A 521 14.50 -16.48 2.77
C VAL A 521 14.41 -16.17 1.27
N LEU A 522 15.10 -16.95 0.44
CA LEU A 522 15.15 -16.80 -1.02
C LEU A 522 14.50 -18.00 -1.72
N GLY A 523 13.18 -18.09 -1.60
CA GLY A 523 12.40 -19.24 -2.04
C GLY A 523 12.75 -20.47 -1.21
N LYS A 524 13.37 -21.48 -1.84
CA LYS A 524 13.84 -22.69 -1.13
C LYS A 524 15.20 -22.53 -0.48
N ASN A 525 15.99 -21.52 -0.86
CA ASN A 525 17.33 -21.33 -0.32
C ASN A 525 17.27 -20.38 0.89
N LEU A 526 17.78 -20.85 2.02
CA LEU A 526 17.83 -20.11 3.27
C LEU A 526 19.27 -19.65 3.52
N GLY A 527 19.48 -18.36 3.79
CA GLY A 527 20.72 -17.82 4.34
C GLY A 527 20.60 -17.69 5.85
N ILE A 528 21.14 -18.67 6.56
CA ILE A 528 20.95 -18.84 8.01
C ILE A 528 22.20 -18.31 8.72
N ALA A 529 22.03 -17.55 9.81
CA ALA A 529 23.14 -17.13 10.67
C ALA A 529 23.91 -18.35 11.18
N LYS A 530 25.25 -18.33 11.12
CA LYS A 530 26.06 -19.51 11.47
C LYS A 530 26.19 -19.60 12.99
N PRO A 531 25.56 -20.59 13.67
CA PRO A 531 25.41 -20.55 15.12
C PRO A 531 26.71 -20.81 15.92
N PHE A 532 27.78 -21.30 15.28
CA PHE A 532 29.04 -21.69 15.93
C PHE A 532 28.87 -22.56 17.20
N GLY A 533 27.78 -23.33 17.25
CA GLY A 533 27.43 -24.20 18.38
C GLY A 533 28.35 -25.42 18.51
N PRO A 534 28.18 -26.21 19.58
CA PRO A 534 29.12 -27.26 19.96
C PRO A 534 29.31 -28.31 18.87
N LYS A 535 30.55 -28.74 18.65
CA LYS A 535 30.87 -29.75 17.64
C LYS A 535 30.84 -31.17 18.20
N VAL A 536 30.18 -32.05 17.47
CA VAL A 536 30.18 -33.51 17.66
C VAL A 536 30.69 -34.12 16.36
N ASP A 537 31.71 -34.98 16.44
CA ASP A 537 32.39 -35.58 15.28
C ASP A 537 32.80 -34.55 14.20
N GLY A 538 33.26 -33.38 14.66
CA GLY A 538 33.66 -32.25 13.82
C GLY A 538 32.52 -31.40 13.23
N LYS A 539 31.26 -31.78 13.41
CA LYS A 539 30.07 -31.06 12.89
C LYS A 539 29.37 -30.29 13.99
N CYS A 540 28.93 -29.05 13.71
CA CYS A 540 28.14 -28.27 14.66
C CYS A 540 26.77 -28.94 14.89
N ALA A 541 26.42 -29.17 16.16
CA ALA A 541 25.17 -29.82 16.53
C ALA A 541 23.93 -28.97 16.21
N VAL A 542 24.03 -27.64 16.34
CA VAL A 542 22.93 -26.72 16.02
C VAL A 542 22.68 -26.69 14.51
N GLU A 543 23.73 -26.56 13.69
CA GLU A 543 23.62 -26.64 12.21
C GLU A 543 22.99 -27.96 11.77
N LYS A 544 23.41 -29.08 12.37
CA LYS A 544 22.86 -30.42 12.11
C LYS A 544 21.37 -30.53 12.48
N GLU A 545 20.93 -29.93 13.57
CA GLU A 545 19.53 -29.99 14.02
C GLU A 545 18.63 -29.07 13.18
N VAL A 546 19.09 -27.87 12.83
CA VAL A 546 18.40 -26.97 11.88
C VAL A 546 18.22 -27.65 10.52
N VAL A 547 19.27 -28.31 10.01
CA VAL A 547 19.20 -29.16 8.80
C VAL A 547 18.17 -30.29 8.96
N ARG A 548 18.19 -31.00 10.09
CA ARG A 548 17.24 -32.10 10.37
C ARG A 548 15.77 -31.64 10.41
N LEU A 549 15.51 -30.39 10.77
CA LEU A 549 14.19 -29.78 10.82
C LEU A 549 13.73 -29.25 9.45
N LEU A 550 14.63 -28.63 8.68
CA LEU A 550 14.24 -27.84 7.50
C LEU A 550 14.46 -28.53 6.14
N GLU A 551 15.51 -29.36 5.97
CA GLU A 551 15.72 -30.08 4.71
C GLU A 551 14.58 -31.06 4.34
N PRO A 552 13.92 -31.76 5.28
CA PRO A 552 12.74 -32.58 4.98
C PRO A 552 11.55 -31.80 4.41
N LEU A 553 11.49 -30.47 4.62
CA LEU A 553 10.48 -29.57 4.02
C LEU A 553 10.85 -29.17 2.58
N GLY A 554 11.97 -29.67 2.05
CA GLY A 554 12.50 -29.33 0.73
C GLY A 554 13.13 -27.94 0.65
N LEU A 555 13.64 -27.44 1.78
CA LEU A 555 14.43 -26.22 1.94
C LEU A 555 15.93 -26.55 1.91
N ILE A 556 16.77 -25.55 1.64
CA ILE A 556 18.23 -25.69 1.49
C ILE A 556 18.92 -24.73 2.47
N CYS A 557 19.61 -25.28 3.47
CA CYS A 557 20.24 -24.53 4.55
C CYS A 557 21.66 -24.08 4.21
N ASN A 558 21.87 -22.78 4.00
CA ASN A 558 23.20 -22.19 3.76
C ASN A 558 23.62 -21.36 4.98
N PHE A 559 24.61 -21.81 5.74
CA PHE A 559 25.06 -21.11 6.96
C PHE A 559 26.12 -20.04 6.64
N ILE A 560 25.83 -18.78 6.95
CA ILE A 560 26.64 -17.60 6.63
C ILE A 560 27.39 -17.13 7.90
N ASP A 561 28.70 -16.90 7.79
CA ASP A 561 29.54 -16.36 8.87
C ASP A 561 29.31 -14.84 9.02
N ASP A 562 28.46 -14.47 9.96
CA ASP A 562 28.06 -13.11 10.33
C ASP A 562 28.54 -12.71 11.74
N PHE A 563 29.20 -13.62 12.47
CA PHE A 563 29.41 -13.56 13.92
C PHE A 563 30.10 -12.26 14.38
N THR A 564 31.28 -11.93 13.83
CA THR A 564 32.03 -10.75 14.26
C THR A 564 31.49 -9.43 13.72
N THR A 565 30.56 -9.48 12.76
CA THR A 565 30.18 -8.34 11.92
C THR A 565 28.74 -7.89 12.14
N TYR A 566 27.85 -8.82 12.50
CA TYR A 566 26.44 -8.55 12.83
C TYR A 566 26.15 -9.03 14.26
N HIS A 567 26.36 -10.31 14.58
CA HIS A 567 25.92 -10.90 15.86
C HIS A 567 26.43 -10.15 17.10
N LEU A 568 27.73 -9.83 17.16
CA LEU A 568 28.32 -9.06 18.26
C LEU A 568 27.79 -7.61 18.39
N TYR A 569 27.00 -7.15 17.42
CA TYR A 569 26.29 -5.86 17.39
C TYR A 569 24.76 -6.00 17.57
N LEU A 570 24.27 -7.17 18.01
CA LEU A 570 22.87 -7.46 18.37
C LEU A 570 21.85 -7.58 17.21
N GLY A 571 22.28 -8.14 16.09
CA GLY A 571 21.41 -8.60 15.00
C GLY A 571 22.19 -9.56 14.11
N ASP A 572 21.51 -10.33 13.25
CA ASP A 572 22.14 -11.41 12.47
C ASP A 572 21.78 -11.26 10.96
N VAL A 573 21.86 -12.32 10.15
CA VAL A 573 21.74 -12.26 8.67
C VAL A 573 20.50 -11.50 8.14
N HIS A 574 19.32 -11.68 8.73
CA HIS A 574 18.12 -10.97 8.28
C HIS A 574 18.26 -9.46 8.52
N CYS A 575 18.64 -9.04 9.74
CA CYS A 575 18.86 -7.63 10.05
C CYS A 575 19.91 -6.95 9.14
N GLY A 576 20.90 -7.73 8.67
CA GLY A 576 21.97 -7.29 7.76
C GLY A 576 21.62 -7.28 6.26
N SER A 577 20.39 -7.64 5.88
CA SER A 577 19.96 -7.74 4.48
C SER A 577 18.51 -7.24 4.30
N ASN A 578 18.05 -7.07 3.06
CA ASN A 578 16.65 -6.72 2.77
C ASN A 578 16.29 -7.25 1.36
N VAL A 579 15.02 -7.60 1.08
CA VAL A 579 14.61 -8.32 -0.13
C VAL A 579 13.39 -7.72 -0.80
N ARG A 580 13.58 -7.12 -1.98
CA ARG A 580 12.45 -6.79 -2.87
C ARG A 580 11.96 -8.08 -3.54
N ARG A 581 10.68 -8.41 -3.34
CA ARG A 581 10.02 -9.61 -3.88
C ARG A 581 9.02 -9.23 -4.98
N LYS A 582 8.42 -10.23 -5.63
CA LYS A 582 7.32 -10.01 -6.57
C LYS A 582 6.04 -9.62 -5.84
N ALA A 583 5.26 -8.72 -6.45
CA ALA A 583 3.87 -8.47 -6.07
C ALA A 583 3.02 -9.75 -6.16
N PHE A 584 1.86 -9.77 -5.48
CA PHE A 584 0.93 -10.88 -5.60
C PHE A 584 0.17 -10.86 -6.93
N ASN A 585 -0.22 -12.05 -7.40
CA ASN A 585 -1.11 -12.20 -8.55
C ASN A 585 -2.57 -11.85 -8.20
N PHE A 586 -2.99 -12.10 -6.95
CA PHE A 586 -4.31 -11.74 -6.43
C PHE A 586 -4.49 -10.23 -6.43
N LYS A 587 -5.69 -9.74 -6.75
CA LYS A 587 -5.96 -8.30 -6.84
C LYS A 587 -6.54 -7.79 -5.52
N TRP A 588 -5.94 -6.75 -4.93
CA TRP A 588 -6.37 -6.25 -3.62
C TRP A 588 -7.85 -5.83 -3.55
N TRP A 589 -8.44 -5.44 -4.68
CA TRP A 589 -9.85 -5.04 -4.79
C TRP A 589 -10.85 -6.22 -4.82
N GLU A 590 -10.37 -7.44 -5.10
CA GLU A 590 -11.15 -8.69 -5.08
C GLU A 590 -11.37 -9.23 -3.66
N MET A 591 -10.82 -8.56 -2.64
CA MET A 591 -10.99 -8.92 -1.25
C MET A 591 -12.41 -8.76 -0.73
N GLU A 592 -12.88 -9.72 0.06
CA GLU A 592 -14.10 -9.59 0.85
C GLU A 592 -13.75 -9.02 2.24
N MET A 593 -14.12 -7.76 2.46
CA MET A 593 -13.76 -6.93 3.63
C MET A 593 -14.85 -6.95 4.70
#